data_AF-A0A1G9T716-F1
#
_entry.id   AF-A0A1G9T716-F1
#
_cell.length_a   1.000
_cell.length_b   1.000
_cell.length_c   1.000
_cell.angle_alpha   90.00
_cell.angle_beta   90.00
_cell.angle_gamma   90.00
#
_symmetry.space_group_name_H-M   'P 1'
#
loop_
_entity.id
_entity.type
_entity.pdbx_description
1 polymer ?
#
loop_
_entity_poly.entity_id
_entity_poly.type
_entity_poly.pdbx_seq_one_letter_code
_entity_poly.pdbx_strand_id
1 'polypeptide(L)'
;MSSDAGSGGERASDGGSAASSNVGADASSDVESGPKAGEMGETADAPASAALARFRSLVDLDERTQRWLARAMQLTLVGLLFIGLERGDLGIIVNTAVALAITYLPAILERDYHVPMNPGLTLWISSAVFLHALGTVGVPGTDQSFYTSLAWWDSVTHALSASVVAAIGYTVARGIDEHTEAVRLPPRFMFVFILLFVVAFGVFWEVIEFAIGGAADITGNDAVLTQYGLEDTMTDLIFDIVGGVIVAVWGTAHLTDVAGAVTARLDGTGD
;
A
#
# COMPACT_ATOMS: atom_id res chain seq x y z
N MET A 1 2.15 84.43 25.02
CA MET A 1 2.95 85.50 25.68
C MET A 1 3.89 84.79 26.64
N SER A 2 5.10 84.51 26.17
CA SER A 2 6.38 85.14 26.60
C SER A 2 7.09 84.23 27.61
N SER A 3 8.12 83.48 27.19
CA SER A 3 9.57 83.80 27.24
C SER A 3 10.12 83.58 28.67
N ASP A 4 11.19 82.83 28.92
CA ASP A 4 12.56 82.94 28.40
C ASP A 4 13.37 81.68 28.79
N ALA A 5 14.25 81.15 27.91
CA ALA A 5 15.73 81.27 27.90
C ALA A 5 16.45 80.43 28.99
N GLY A 6 17.57 79.74 28.76
CA GLY A 6 18.54 79.67 27.66
C GLY A 6 19.88 79.11 28.22
N SER A 7 20.86 78.90 27.32
CA SER A 7 22.26 78.44 27.54
C SER A 7 22.44 76.91 27.57
N GLY A 8 23.16 76.23 26.65
CA GLY A 8 24.39 76.57 25.91
C GLY A 8 25.55 75.74 26.51
N GLY A 9 26.48 75.08 25.81
CA GLY A 9 26.82 74.88 24.40
C GLY A 9 28.14 74.07 24.31
N GLU A 10 28.44 73.53 23.12
CA GLU A 10 29.79 73.25 22.54
C GLU A 10 30.70 72.16 23.21
N ARG A 11 31.56 71.36 22.54
CA ARG A 11 32.13 71.33 21.17
C ARG A 11 32.95 70.03 20.92
N ALA A 12 33.24 69.78 19.63
CA ALA A 12 34.44 69.18 18.98
C ALA A 12 34.74 67.67 19.19
N SER A 13 34.93 66.80 18.18
CA SER A 13 35.60 66.79 16.85
C SER A 13 37.11 66.49 16.86
N ASP A 14 37.54 65.79 15.79
CA ASP A 14 38.88 65.27 15.40
C ASP A 14 39.29 63.90 15.95
N GLY A 15 39.92 62.97 15.18
CA GLY A 15 40.41 63.02 13.80
C GLY A 15 41.67 62.13 13.64
N GLY A 16 41.77 61.39 12.51
CA GLY A 16 43.00 60.83 11.91
C GLY A 16 43.68 59.64 12.63
N SER A 17 44.54 58.81 12.04
CA SER A 17 45.14 58.73 10.70
C SER A 17 46.04 57.47 10.63
N ALA A 18 46.27 56.94 9.41
CA ALA A 18 47.48 56.26 8.90
C ALA A 18 48.01 54.98 9.60
N ALA A 19 48.01 53.81 8.93
CA ALA A 19 48.97 53.31 7.93
C ALA A 19 50.31 52.82 8.51
N SER A 20 50.66 51.56 8.26
CA SER A 20 51.98 51.10 7.77
C SER A 20 52.16 49.59 7.93
N SER A 21 52.55 48.98 6.82
CA SER A 21 53.19 47.67 6.64
C SER A 21 54.32 47.35 7.62
N ASN A 22 54.56 46.06 7.92
CA ASN A 22 55.87 45.45 7.64
C ASN A 22 55.86 43.90 7.62
N VAL A 23 56.77 43.37 6.81
CA VAL A 23 57.10 41.97 6.51
C VAL A 23 58.19 41.47 7.48
N GLY A 24 58.23 40.14 7.75
CA GLY A 24 59.37 39.42 8.35
C GLY A 24 58.90 38.30 9.29
N ALA A 25 58.88 37.03 8.87
CA ALA A 25 60.00 36.07 8.81
C ALA A 25 60.24 35.32 10.15
N ASP A 26 59.96 34.01 10.07
CA ASP A 26 60.74 32.88 10.60
C ASP A 26 60.41 32.20 11.95
N ALA A 27 60.39 30.87 11.82
CA ALA A 27 60.71 29.76 12.75
C ALA A 27 59.96 29.52 14.08
N SER A 28 59.21 28.40 14.05
CA SER A 28 59.22 27.24 14.98
C SER A 28 58.79 27.38 16.45
N SER A 29 57.70 26.71 16.81
CA SER A 29 57.72 25.64 17.83
C SER A 29 56.41 24.86 17.83
N ASP A 30 56.56 23.55 17.99
CA ASP A 30 55.54 22.50 17.87
C ASP A 30 54.46 22.56 18.96
N VAL A 31 53.19 22.43 18.55
CA VAL A 31 52.12 21.85 19.38
C VAL A 31 51.29 20.93 18.48
N GLU A 32 51.48 19.62 18.65
CA GLU A 32 50.56 18.59 18.17
C GLU A 32 49.14 18.92 18.62
N SER A 33 48.25 19.16 17.66
CA SER A 33 46.81 19.08 17.87
C SER A 33 46.28 18.03 16.89
N GLY A 34 45.70 16.97 17.45
CA GLY A 34 45.22 15.80 16.72
C GLY A 34 44.19 16.14 15.64
N PRO A 35 43.90 15.20 14.73
CA PRO A 35 43.01 15.46 13.62
C PRO A 35 41.62 15.82 14.14
N LYS A 36 41.11 16.97 13.70
CA LYS A 36 39.75 17.43 13.93
C LYS A 36 38.78 16.36 13.44
N ALA A 37 37.95 15.84 14.35
CA ALA A 37 36.80 15.02 14.03
C ALA A 37 35.82 15.86 13.18
N GLY A 38 35.83 15.61 11.88
CA GLY A 38 35.02 16.32 10.91
C GLY A 38 35.12 15.65 9.56
N GLU A 39 34.79 14.36 9.50
CA GLU A 39 34.46 13.59 8.29
C GLU A 39 34.20 12.12 8.70
N MET A 40 33.17 11.87 9.51
CA MET A 40 32.67 10.52 9.74
C MET A 40 31.15 10.58 9.89
N GLY A 41 30.44 10.47 8.77
CA GLY A 41 28.99 10.46 8.78
C GLY A 41 28.31 10.42 7.42
N GLU A 42 28.89 9.80 6.39
CA GLU A 42 28.18 9.61 5.12
C GLU A 42 28.71 8.41 4.32
N THR A 43 28.67 7.19 4.87
CA THR A 43 29.00 5.98 4.08
C THR A 43 28.21 4.71 4.47
N ALA A 44 27.41 4.72 5.52
CA ALA A 44 26.75 3.49 6.00
C ALA A 44 25.44 3.13 5.25
N ASP A 45 24.72 4.12 4.67
CA ASP A 45 23.39 3.91 4.08
C ASP A 45 23.38 3.73 2.55
N ALA A 46 24.52 3.95 1.88
CA ALA A 46 24.65 3.85 0.43
C ALA A 46 24.37 2.43 -0.15
N PRO A 47 24.86 1.32 0.42
CA PRO A 47 24.60 -0.01 -0.14
C PRO A 47 23.16 -0.48 0.11
N ALA A 48 22.56 -0.10 1.24
CA ALA A 48 21.18 -0.43 1.58
C ALA A 48 20.16 0.36 0.72
N SER A 49 20.38 1.66 0.55
CA SER A 49 19.57 2.50 -0.35
C SER A 49 19.71 2.08 -1.82
N ALA A 50 20.90 1.66 -2.27
CA ALA A 50 21.10 1.12 -3.62
C ALA A 50 20.44 -0.27 -3.80
N ALA A 51 20.47 -1.14 -2.78
CA ALA A 51 19.78 -2.42 -2.81
C ALA A 51 18.25 -2.23 -2.83
N LEU A 52 17.73 -1.29 -2.06
CA LEU A 52 16.32 -0.89 -2.07
C LEU A 52 15.93 -0.24 -3.39
N ALA A 53 16.78 0.60 -3.99
CA ALA A 53 16.54 1.20 -5.30
C ALA A 53 16.58 0.16 -6.42
N ARG A 54 17.48 -0.83 -6.35
CA ARG A 54 17.54 -1.94 -7.30
C ARG A 54 16.34 -2.87 -7.15
N PHE A 55 15.97 -3.24 -5.92
CA PHE A 55 14.77 -4.02 -5.64
C PHE A 55 13.52 -3.27 -6.13
N ARG A 56 13.41 -1.97 -5.85
CA ARG A 56 12.35 -1.12 -6.39
C ARG A 56 12.36 -1.15 -7.91
N SER A 57 13.49 -0.97 -8.60
CA SER A 57 13.56 -1.05 -10.07
C SER A 57 13.29 -2.44 -10.67
N LEU A 58 13.48 -3.51 -9.87
CA LEU A 58 13.16 -4.88 -10.27
C LEU A 58 11.66 -5.19 -10.08
N VAL A 59 11.01 -4.50 -9.13
CA VAL A 59 9.59 -4.64 -8.80
C VAL A 59 8.72 -3.61 -9.53
N ASP A 60 9.29 -2.48 -9.97
CA ASP A 60 8.61 -1.42 -10.73
C ASP A 60 8.44 -1.89 -12.18
N LEU A 61 7.46 -2.78 -12.37
CA LEU A 61 7.06 -3.24 -13.69
C LEU A 61 6.55 -2.05 -14.50
N ASP A 62 7.09 -1.86 -15.69
CA ASP A 62 6.61 -0.84 -16.62
C ASP A 62 5.09 -0.98 -16.84
N GLU A 63 4.39 0.15 -16.97
CA GLU A 63 2.93 0.15 -17.12
C GLU A 63 2.45 -0.70 -18.31
N ARG A 64 3.24 -0.74 -19.38
CA ARG A 64 2.95 -1.60 -20.54
C ARG A 64 2.92 -3.07 -20.12
N THR A 65 3.93 -3.50 -19.36
CA THR A 65 4.03 -4.88 -18.86
C THR A 65 2.86 -5.21 -17.93
N GLN A 66 2.50 -4.32 -17.02
CA GLN A 66 1.36 -4.52 -16.12
C GLN A 66 0.05 -4.72 -16.90
N ARG A 67 -0.21 -3.89 -17.92
CA ARG A 67 -1.39 -4.04 -18.80
C ARG A 67 -1.35 -5.35 -19.58
N TRP A 68 -0.18 -5.75 -20.11
CA TRP A 68 -0.03 -7.02 -20.82
C TRP A 68 -0.28 -8.23 -19.92
N LEU A 69 0.21 -8.20 -18.67
CA LEU A 69 -0.01 -9.27 -17.70
C LEU A 69 -1.51 -9.40 -17.36
N ALA A 70 -2.20 -8.29 -17.10
CA ALA A 70 -3.65 -8.32 -16.86
C ALA A 70 -4.42 -8.87 -18.07
N ARG A 71 -4.04 -8.48 -19.29
CA ARG A 71 -4.64 -9.02 -20.53
C ARG A 71 -4.35 -10.51 -20.71
N ALA A 72 -3.15 -10.96 -20.36
CA ALA A 72 -2.80 -12.38 -20.41
C ALA A 72 -3.62 -13.19 -19.40
N MET A 73 -3.82 -12.68 -18.18
CA MET A 73 -4.71 -13.30 -17.18
C MET A 73 -6.15 -13.41 -17.71
N GLN A 74 -6.69 -12.36 -18.34
CA GLN A 74 -8.01 -12.39 -18.98
C GLN A 74 -8.12 -13.47 -20.05
N LEU A 75 -7.13 -13.56 -20.95
CA LEU A 75 -7.11 -14.59 -21.99
C LEU A 75 -7.05 -16.00 -21.38
N THR A 76 -6.27 -16.18 -20.32
CA THR A 76 -6.21 -17.45 -19.60
C THR A 76 -7.55 -17.78 -18.95
N LEU A 77 -8.22 -16.82 -18.31
CA LEU A 77 -9.57 -17.02 -17.73
C LEU A 77 -10.59 -17.45 -18.78
N VAL A 78 -10.54 -16.89 -19.98
CA VAL A 78 -11.37 -17.33 -21.10
C VAL A 78 -11.07 -18.79 -21.45
N GLY A 79 -9.79 -19.18 -21.48
CA GLY A 79 -9.38 -20.58 -21.66
C GLY A 79 -9.90 -21.51 -20.55
N LEU A 80 -9.79 -21.10 -19.29
CA LEU A 80 -10.31 -21.85 -18.13
C LEU A 80 -11.83 -21.99 -18.18
N LEU A 81 -12.55 -20.95 -18.64
CA LEU A 81 -13.99 -21.01 -18.85
C LEU A 81 -14.36 -22.06 -19.89
N PHE A 82 -13.62 -22.15 -21.00
CA PHE A 82 -13.83 -23.22 -21.98
C PHE A 82 -13.55 -24.61 -21.41
N ILE A 83 -12.54 -24.75 -20.55
CA ILE A 83 -12.26 -26.01 -19.84
C ILE A 83 -13.43 -26.37 -18.92
N GLY A 84 -13.99 -25.41 -18.18
CA GLY A 84 -15.19 -25.64 -17.37
C GLY A 84 -16.38 -26.10 -18.20
N LEU A 85 -16.61 -25.46 -19.35
CA LEU A 85 -17.67 -25.84 -20.29
C LEU A 85 -17.47 -27.23 -20.90
N GLU A 86 -16.23 -27.58 -21.26
CA GLU A 86 -15.88 -28.91 -21.79
C GLU A 86 -16.12 -30.00 -20.73
N ARG A 87 -15.72 -29.75 -19.49
CA ARG A 87 -15.87 -30.68 -18.36
C ARG A 87 -17.30 -30.75 -17.83
N GLY A 88 -18.14 -29.76 -18.14
CA GLY A 88 -19.48 -29.62 -17.56
C GLY A 88 -19.46 -29.21 -16.09
N ASP A 89 -18.34 -28.66 -15.61
CA ASP A 89 -18.13 -28.30 -14.21
C ASP A 89 -18.67 -26.89 -13.95
N LEU A 90 -19.82 -26.82 -13.30
CA LEU A 90 -20.48 -25.55 -12.96
C LEU A 90 -19.64 -24.69 -12.01
N GLY A 91 -18.86 -25.31 -11.12
CA GLY A 91 -17.96 -24.60 -10.20
C GLY A 91 -16.91 -23.82 -10.95
N ILE A 92 -16.21 -24.48 -11.88
CA ILE A 92 -15.22 -23.84 -12.73
C ILE A 92 -15.86 -22.76 -13.59
N ILE A 93 -17.01 -23.03 -14.22
CA ILE A 93 -17.70 -22.08 -15.09
C ILE A 93 -18.06 -20.80 -14.33
N VAL A 94 -18.69 -20.92 -13.16
CA VAL A 94 -19.13 -19.76 -12.37
C VAL A 94 -17.93 -18.97 -11.85
N ASN A 95 -16.93 -19.64 -11.27
CA ASN A 95 -15.73 -18.97 -10.73
C ASN A 95 -14.96 -18.22 -11.82
N THR A 96 -14.72 -18.85 -12.96
CA THR A 96 -14.00 -18.22 -14.07
C THR A 96 -14.80 -17.09 -14.73
N ALA A 97 -16.13 -17.23 -14.86
CA ALA A 97 -16.98 -16.17 -15.38
C ALA A 97 -17.05 -14.95 -14.46
N VAL A 98 -17.19 -15.16 -13.15
CA VAL A 98 -17.18 -14.09 -12.15
C VAL A 98 -15.82 -13.41 -12.11
N ALA A 99 -14.72 -14.18 -12.08
CA ALA A 99 -13.38 -13.63 -12.12
C ALA A 99 -13.16 -12.77 -13.37
N LEU A 100 -13.54 -13.29 -14.54
CA LEU A 100 -13.43 -12.55 -15.81
C LEU A 100 -14.23 -11.24 -15.76
N ALA A 101 -15.47 -11.26 -15.24
CA ALA A 101 -16.26 -10.05 -15.07
C ALA A 101 -15.57 -9.02 -14.15
N ILE A 102 -14.99 -9.46 -13.03
CA ILE A 102 -14.27 -8.57 -12.11
C ILE A 102 -13.03 -7.96 -12.76
N THR A 103 -12.30 -8.69 -13.62
CA THR A 103 -11.14 -8.09 -14.32
C THR A 103 -11.51 -6.92 -15.24
N TYR A 104 -12.77 -6.80 -15.67
CA TYR A 104 -13.25 -5.65 -16.45
C TYR A 104 -13.74 -4.49 -15.58
N LEU A 105 -13.91 -4.70 -14.27
CA LEU A 105 -14.41 -3.69 -13.34
C LEU A 105 -13.53 -2.41 -13.34
N PRO A 106 -12.19 -2.46 -13.33
CA PRO A 106 -11.37 -1.25 -13.41
C PRO A 106 -11.66 -0.44 -14.68
N ALA A 107 -11.81 -1.09 -15.84
CA ALA A 107 -12.10 -0.39 -17.09
C ALA A 107 -13.49 0.27 -17.07
N ILE A 108 -14.49 -0.37 -16.43
CA ILE A 108 -15.83 0.20 -16.27
C ILE A 108 -15.79 1.40 -15.31
N LEU A 109 -15.09 1.29 -14.19
CA LEU A 109 -14.94 2.38 -13.22
C LEU A 109 -14.21 3.59 -13.81
N GLU A 110 -13.19 3.36 -14.64
CA GLU A 110 -12.49 4.44 -15.34
C GLU A 110 -13.38 5.08 -16.43
N ARG A 111 -14.09 4.28 -17.23
CA ARG A 111 -14.90 4.78 -18.36
C ARG A 111 -16.20 5.46 -17.92
N ASP A 112 -16.94 4.85 -17.00
CA ASP A 112 -18.31 5.25 -16.66
C ASP A 112 -18.34 6.16 -15.42
N TYR A 113 -17.43 5.93 -14.47
CA TYR A 113 -17.38 6.67 -13.20
C TYR A 113 -16.20 7.63 -13.09
N HIS A 114 -15.33 7.69 -14.09
CA HIS A 114 -14.15 8.58 -14.15
C HIS A 114 -13.20 8.41 -12.95
N VAL A 115 -13.19 7.21 -12.34
CA VAL A 115 -12.28 6.90 -11.23
C VAL A 115 -10.91 6.54 -11.82
N PRO A 116 -9.81 7.20 -11.43
CA PRO A 116 -8.50 6.94 -12.00
C PRO A 116 -8.02 5.54 -11.61
N MET A 117 -7.89 4.65 -12.61
CA MET A 117 -7.40 3.29 -12.44
C MET A 117 -5.98 3.18 -12.98
N ASN A 118 -5.00 3.10 -12.08
CA ASN A 118 -3.63 2.86 -12.53
C ASN A 118 -3.45 1.38 -12.96
N PRO A 119 -2.47 1.09 -13.84
CA PRO A 119 -2.23 -0.28 -14.29
C PRO A 119 -1.86 -1.25 -13.16
N GLY A 120 -1.25 -0.75 -12.08
CA GLY A 120 -0.88 -1.54 -10.91
C GLY A 120 -2.09 -2.04 -10.12
N LEU A 121 -3.09 -1.18 -9.86
CA LEU A 121 -4.34 -1.54 -9.21
C LEU A 121 -5.14 -2.53 -10.07
N THR A 122 -5.17 -2.30 -11.38
CA THR A 122 -5.80 -3.22 -12.33
C THR A 122 -5.15 -4.59 -12.27
N LEU A 123 -3.81 -4.64 -12.29
CA LEU A 123 -3.07 -5.89 -12.20
C LEU A 123 -3.30 -6.59 -10.86
N TRP A 124 -3.33 -5.84 -9.75
CA TRP A 124 -3.56 -6.39 -8.41
C TRP A 124 -4.94 -7.02 -8.28
N ILE A 125 -6.00 -6.29 -8.66
CA ILE A 125 -7.38 -6.80 -8.68
C ILE A 125 -7.47 -8.04 -9.61
N SER A 126 -6.89 -7.95 -10.81
CA SER A 126 -6.91 -9.05 -11.77
C SER A 126 -6.18 -10.28 -11.24
N SER A 127 -5.05 -10.08 -10.54
CA SER A 127 -4.26 -11.18 -9.96
C SER A 127 -5.02 -11.91 -8.87
N ALA A 128 -5.74 -11.19 -8.00
CA ALA A 128 -6.55 -11.79 -6.94
C ALA A 128 -7.60 -12.74 -7.50
N VAL A 129 -8.45 -12.26 -8.40
CA VAL A 129 -9.52 -13.07 -8.99
C VAL A 129 -9.00 -14.13 -9.95
N PHE A 130 -7.88 -13.86 -10.63
CA PHE A 130 -7.23 -14.82 -11.50
C PHE A 130 -6.69 -16.01 -10.73
N LEU A 131 -5.94 -15.79 -9.65
CA LEU A 131 -5.36 -16.88 -8.85
C LEU A 131 -6.45 -17.69 -8.15
N HIS A 132 -7.52 -17.05 -7.69
CA HIS A 132 -8.66 -17.75 -7.13
C HIS A 132 -9.32 -18.69 -8.17
N ALA A 133 -9.68 -18.18 -9.35
CA ALA A 133 -10.29 -18.99 -10.41
C ALA A 133 -9.33 -20.05 -11.01
N LEU A 134 -8.02 -19.76 -11.07
CA LEU A 134 -7.03 -20.75 -11.46
C LEU A 134 -6.94 -21.88 -10.42
N GLY A 135 -7.12 -21.53 -9.15
CA GLY A 135 -7.15 -22.44 -8.02
C GLY A 135 -8.20 -23.55 -8.17
N THR A 136 -9.40 -23.20 -8.64
CA THR A 136 -10.52 -24.13 -8.78
C THR A 136 -10.31 -25.14 -9.91
N VAL A 137 -9.52 -24.81 -10.93
CA VAL A 137 -9.30 -25.70 -12.09
C VAL A 137 -8.13 -26.66 -11.87
N GLY A 138 -7.05 -26.21 -11.25
CA GLY A 138 -5.82 -26.99 -11.10
C GLY A 138 -5.10 -27.27 -12.43
N VAL A 139 -4.38 -28.39 -12.52
CA VAL A 139 -3.60 -28.73 -13.73
C VAL A 139 -4.55 -29.27 -14.83
N PRO A 140 -4.52 -28.70 -16.05
CA PRO A 140 -5.30 -29.23 -17.18
C PRO A 140 -5.02 -30.72 -17.41
N GLY A 141 -6.06 -31.55 -17.41
CA GLY A 141 -5.96 -33.01 -17.55
C GLY A 141 -5.89 -33.78 -16.22
N THR A 142 -6.03 -33.10 -15.09
CA THR A 142 -6.20 -33.74 -13.77
C THR A 142 -7.53 -33.31 -13.14
N ASP A 143 -8.10 -34.21 -12.32
CA ASP A 143 -9.32 -33.95 -11.54
C ASP A 143 -9.04 -33.24 -10.20
N GLN A 144 -7.80 -32.80 -9.97
CA GLN A 144 -7.38 -32.15 -8.73
C GLN A 144 -7.22 -30.64 -8.92
N SER A 145 -7.88 -29.86 -8.05
CA SER A 145 -7.73 -28.40 -7.99
C SER A 145 -6.40 -28.00 -7.31
N PHE A 146 -5.95 -26.76 -7.49
CA PHE A 146 -4.79 -26.28 -6.72
C PHE A 146 -5.10 -26.09 -5.23
N TYR A 147 -6.36 -25.82 -4.88
CA TYR A 147 -6.82 -25.83 -3.49
C TYR A 147 -6.54 -27.17 -2.81
N THR A 148 -6.73 -28.30 -3.50
CA THR A 148 -6.46 -29.63 -2.94
C THR A 148 -5.00 -30.08 -3.08
N SER A 149 -4.28 -29.60 -4.10
CA SER A 149 -2.94 -30.11 -4.43
C SER A 149 -1.78 -29.27 -3.87
N LEU A 150 -2.02 -28.00 -3.53
CA LEU A 150 -1.02 -27.07 -3.03
C LEU A 150 -1.52 -26.43 -1.72
N ALA A 151 -1.07 -26.95 -0.58
CA ALA A 151 -1.52 -26.50 0.75
C ALA A 151 -1.27 -25.02 1.07
N TRP A 152 -0.44 -24.31 0.31
CA TRP A 152 -0.20 -22.86 0.48
C TRP A 152 -1.03 -21.99 -0.47
N TRP A 153 -1.62 -22.59 -1.51
CA TRP A 153 -2.31 -21.85 -2.56
C TRP A 153 -3.48 -21.07 -1.99
N ASP A 154 -4.28 -21.79 -1.22
CA ASP A 154 -5.48 -21.31 -0.58
C ASP A 154 -5.21 -20.07 0.29
N SER A 155 -4.29 -20.22 1.24
CA SER A 155 -3.77 -19.15 2.09
C SER A 155 -3.28 -17.91 1.33
N VAL A 156 -2.59 -18.10 0.20
CA VAL A 156 -2.13 -16.98 -0.64
C VAL A 156 -3.31 -16.29 -1.33
N THR A 157 -4.28 -17.07 -1.83
CA THR A 157 -5.47 -16.50 -2.47
C THR A 157 -6.35 -15.74 -1.47
N HIS A 158 -6.48 -16.22 -0.23
CA HIS A 158 -7.16 -15.52 0.86
C HIS A 158 -6.47 -14.20 1.19
N ALA A 159 -5.18 -14.21 1.49
CA ALA A 159 -4.46 -12.97 1.79
C ALA A 159 -4.50 -11.95 0.63
N LEU A 160 -4.36 -12.41 -0.62
CA LEU A 160 -4.42 -11.53 -1.78
C LEU A 160 -5.84 -10.98 -2.00
N SER A 161 -6.87 -11.80 -1.89
CA SER A 161 -8.27 -11.37 -2.06
C SER A 161 -8.70 -10.43 -0.95
N ALA A 162 -8.38 -10.76 0.30
CA ALA A 162 -8.63 -9.92 1.46
C ALA A 162 -7.91 -8.57 1.38
N SER A 163 -6.72 -8.52 0.79
CA SER A 163 -6.03 -7.25 0.55
C SER A 163 -6.83 -6.35 -0.42
N VAL A 164 -7.45 -6.91 -1.46
CA VAL A 164 -8.34 -6.14 -2.36
C VAL A 164 -9.59 -5.67 -1.61
N VAL A 165 -10.21 -6.55 -0.81
CA VAL A 165 -11.35 -6.21 0.05
C VAL A 165 -11.00 -5.07 1.02
N ALA A 166 -9.82 -5.13 1.62
CA ALA A 166 -9.29 -4.09 2.51
C ALA A 166 -9.17 -2.73 1.80
N ALA A 167 -8.66 -2.72 0.57
CA ALA A 167 -8.56 -1.48 -0.22
C ALA A 167 -9.93 -0.91 -0.60
N ILE A 168 -10.91 -1.77 -0.89
CA ILE A 168 -12.30 -1.34 -1.11
C ILE A 168 -12.84 -0.70 0.17
N GLY A 169 -12.71 -1.37 1.33
CA GLY A 169 -13.16 -0.85 2.62
C GLY A 169 -12.50 0.49 2.98
N TYR A 170 -11.19 0.60 2.78
CA TYR A 170 -10.45 1.85 2.97
C TYR A 170 -10.96 2.96 2.04
N THR A 171 -11.13 2.66 0.74
CA THR A 171 -11.58 3.64 -0.26
C THR A 171 -12.97 4.18 0.08
N VAL A 172 -13.91 3.30 0.45
CA VAL A 172 -15.27 3.69 0.86
C VAL A 172 -15.22 4.55 2.13
N ALA A 173 -14.52 4.08 3.17
CA ALA A 173 -14.44 4.82 4.44
C ALA A 173 -13.77 6.18 4.28
N ARG A 174 -12.69 6.25 3.49
CA ARG A 174 -12.01 7.51 3.18
C ARG A 174 -12.90 8.44 2.36
N GLY A 175 -13.65 7.90 1.39
CA GLY A 175 -14.63 8.69 0.65
C GLY A 175 -15.66 9.34 1.56
N ILE A 176 -16.19 8.62 2.55
CA ILE A 176 -17.15 9.17 3.53
C ILE A 176 -16.49 10.26 4.40
N ASP A 177 -15.30 9.97 4.93
CA ASP A 177 -14.50 10.89 5.76
C ASP A 177 -14.12 12.19 5.03
N GLU A 178 -13.87 12.13 3.73
CA GLU A 178 -13.54 13.32 2.91
C GLU A 178 -14.78 14.14 2.53
N HIS A 179 -15.94 13.50 2.33
CA HIS A 179 -17.12 14.15 1.75
C HIS A 179 -18.22 14.45 2.77
N THR A 180 -18.04 14.06 4.04
CA THR A 180 -19.03 14.28 5.10
C THR A 180 -18.39 15.04 6.25
N GLU A 181 -18.69 16.34 6.38
CA GLU A 181 -18.10 17.21 7.42
C GLU A 181 -18.35 16.72 8.87
N ALA A 182 -19.43 15.96 9.07
CA ALA A 182 -19.79 15.38 10.36
C ALA A 182 -19.00 14.11 10.73
N VAL A 183 -18.27 13.52 9.79
CA VAL A 183 -17.52 12.27 9.98
C VAL A 183 -16.04 12.58 9.90
N ARG A 184 -15.30 12.21 10.95
CA ARG A 184 -13.84 12.26 10.95
C ARG A 184 -13.28 10.94 11.46
N LEU A 185 -12.48 10.25 10.68
CA LEU A 185 -11.92 8.94 10.99
C LEU A 185 -10.41 9.05 11.28
N PRO A 186 -9.99 9.08 12.56
CA PRO A 186 -8.58 9.12 12.91
C PRO A 186 -7.81 7.91 12.32
N PRO A 187 -6.51 8.05 12.00
CA PRO A 187 -5.73 6.96 11.38
C PRO A 187 -5.77 5.64 12.16
N ARG A 188 -5.72 5.70 13.50
CA ARG A 188 -5.83 4.51 14.37
C ARG A 188 -7.22 3.85 14.28
N PHE A 189 -8.27 4.65 14.17
CA PHE A 189 -9.62 4.13 13.98
C PHE A 189 -9.76 3.50 12.59
N MET A 190 -9.25 4.16 11.54
CA MET A 190 -9.24 3.64 10.18
C MET A 190 -8.52 2.28 10.09
N PHE A 191 -7.37 2.14 10.76
CA PHE A 191 -6.65 0.86 10.84
C PHE A 191 -7.55 -0.26 11.39
N VAL A 192 -8.14 -0.05 12.56
CA VAL A 192 -9.01 -1.05 13.20
C VAL A 192 -10.27 -1.30 12.38
N PHE A 193 -10.86 -0.26 11.79
CA PHE A 193 -12.02 -0.38 10.91
C PHE A 193 -11.73 -1.30 9.72
N ILE A 194 -10.60 -1.14 9.03
CA ILE A 194 -10.23 -2.00 7.89
C ILE A 194 -10.10 -3.45 8.34
N LEU A 195 -9.43 -3.71 9.47
CA LEU A 195 -9.30 -5.08 9.97
C LEU A 195 -10.65 -5.71 10.30
N LEU A 196 -11.54 -4.97 10.96
CA LEU A 196 -12.89 -5.45 11.25
C LEU A 196 -13.71 -5.66 9.98
N PHE A 197 -13.58 -4.77 9.01
CA PHE A 197 -14.26 -4.88 7.72
C PHE A 197 -13.82 -6.13 6.95
N VAL A 198 -12.50 -6.39 6.90
CA VAL A 198 -11.93 -7.57 6.25
C VAL A 198 -12.38 -8.85 6.95
N VAL A 199 -12.28 -8.93 8.28
CA VAL A 199 -12.72 -10.12 9.03
C VAL A 199 -14.22 -10.34 8.87
N ALA A 200 -15.04 -9.29 8.91
CA ALA A 200 -16.48 -9.40 8.70
C ALA A 200 -16.81 -9.90 7.29
N PHE A 201 -16.08 -9.42 6.27
CA PHE A 201 -16.23 -9.90 4.90
C PHE A 201 -15.76 -11.35 4.74
N GLY A 202 -14.63 -11.72 5.35
CA GLY A 202 -14.12 -13.10 5.37
C GLY A 202 -15.16 -14.05 5.96
N VAL A 203 -15.68 -13.75 7.15
CA VAL A 203 -16.75 -14.55 7.77
C VAL A 203 -17.99 -14.62 6.86
N PHE A 204 -18.37 -13.53 6.22
CA PHE A 204 -19.49 -13.53 5.28
C PHE A 204 -19.22 -14.44 4.06
N TRP A 205 -17.99 -14.44 3.55
CA TRP A 205 -17.56 -15.29 2.45
C TRP A 205 -17.62 -16.77 2.84
N GLU A 206 -17.05 -17.14 3.98
CA GLU A 206 -17.09 -18.51 4.53
C GLU A 206 -18.52 -19.04 4.69
N VAL A 207 -19.46 -18.18 5.11
CA VAL A 207 -20.88 -18.54 5.23
C VAL A 207 -21.50 -18.81 3.85
N ILE A 208 -21.11 -18.07 2.81
CA ILE A 208 -21.56 -18.34 1.43
C ILE A 208 -21.02 -19.68 0.95
N GLU A 209 -19.74 -19.96 1.18
CA GLU A 209 -19.13 -21.23 0.79
C GLU A 209 -19.78 -22.42 1.49
N PHE A 210 -19.98 -22.33 2.80
CA PHE A 210 -20.71 -23.34 3.57
C PHE A 210 -22.13 -23.54 3.03
N ALA A 211 -22.84 -22.46 2.71
CA ALA A 211 -24.21 -22.54 2.20
C ALA A 211 -24.27 -23.16 0.79
N ILE A 212 -23.35 -22.79 -0.10
CA ILE A 212 -23.28 -23.31 -1.48
C ILE A 212 -22.83 -24.77 -1.49
N GLY A 213 -21.82 -25.14 -0.69
CA GLY A 213 -21.38 -26.52 -0.51
C GLY A 213 -22.51 -27.40 0.03
N GLY A 214 -23.17 -26.97 1.11
CA GLY A 214 -24.32 -27.70 1.66
C GLY A 214 -25.50 -27.82 0.69
N ALA A 215 -25.76 -26.80 -0.15
CA ALA A 215 -26.79 -26.88 -1.18
C ALA A 215 -26.43 -27.87 -2.31
N ALA A 216 -25.15 -27.96 -2.67
CA ALA A 216 -24.66 -28.92 -3.64
C ALA A 216 -24.83 -30.37 -3.14
N ASP A 217 -24.48 -30.63 -1.88
CA ASP A 217 -24.66 -31.93 -1.22
C ASP A 217 -26.12 -32.40 -1.22
N ILE A 218 -27.07 -31.47 -0.98
CA ILE A 218 -28.50 -31.79 -0.97
C ILE A 218 -29.04 -32.03 -2.38
N THR A 219 -28.50 -31.34 -3.39
CA THR A 219 -28.97 -31.43 -4.78
C THR A 219 -28.27 -32.51 -5.61
N GLY A 220 -27.19 -33.11 -5.08
CA GLY A 220 -26.40 -34.14 -5.75
C GLY A 220 -25.58 -33.60 -6.93
N ASN A 221 -25.27 -32.30 -6.95
CA ASN A 221 -24.40 -31.67 -7.93
C ASN A 221 -22.99 -31.50 -7.37
N ASP A 222 -21.98 -31.37 -8.24
CA ASP A 222 -20.63 -30.97 -7.82
C ASP A 222 -20.65 -29.56 -7.22
N ALA A 223 -19.95 -29.37 -6.10
CA ALA A 223 -19.96 -28.12 -5.36
C ALA A 223 -19.28 -26.99 -6.14
N VAL A 224 -19.99 -25.85 -6.27
CA VAL A 224 -19.48 -24.66 -6.97
C VAL A 224 -18.36 -23.97 -6.16
N LEU A 225 -18.46 -24.04 -4.83
CA LEU A 225 -17.44 -23.66 -3.85
C LEU A 225 -17.34 -24.79 -2.84
N THR A 226 -16.12 -25.30 -2.59
CA THR A 226 -15.92 -26.45 -1.70
C THR A 226 -15.44 -25.93 -0.34
N GLN A 227 -16.22 -26.17 0.71
CA GLN A 227 -15.80 -25.92 2.07
C GLN A 227 -15.01 -27.13 2.58
N TYR A 228 -13.73 -26.97 2.94
CA TYR A 228 -12.87 -28.10 3.31
C TYR A 228 -12.87 -28.42 4.82
N GLY A 229 -13.42 -27.54 5.67
CA GLY A 229 -13.63 -27.81 7.09
C GLY A 229 -13.50 -26.57 7.98
N LEU A 230 -13.67 -26.75 9.30
CA LEU A 230 -13.52 -25.63 10.25
C LEU A 230 -12.07 -25.15 10.37
N GLU A 231 -11.10 -26.06 10.29
CA GLU A 231 -9.67 -25.72 10.38
C GLU A 231 -9.21 -24.86 9.20
N ASP A 232 -9.78 -25.14 8.03
CA ASP A 232 -9.63 -24.39 6.78
C ASP A 232 -10.15 -22.96 6.95
N THR A 233 -11.44 -22.81 7.28
CA THR A 233 -12.08 -21.53 7.59
C THR A 233 -11.30 -20.68 8.61
N MET A 234 -10.73 -21.30 9.64
CA MET A 234 -9.93 -20.57 10.63
C MET A 234 -8.59 -20.10 10.04
N THR A 235 -7.98 -20.89 9.16
CA THR A 235 -6.76 -20.54 8.44
C THR A 235 -7.05 -19.42 7.44
N ASP A 236 -8.17 -19.47 6.74
CA ASP A 236 -8.63 -18.46 5.79
C ASP A 236 -8.78 -17.10 6.45
N LEU A 237 -9.47 -17.04 7.58
CA LEU A 237 -9.62 -15.81 8.35
C LEU A 237 -8.28 -15.26 8.87
N ILE A 238 -7.30 -16.13 9.16
CA ILE A 238 -5.94 -15.67 9.54
C ILE A 238 -5.26 -15.02 8.35
N PHE A 239 -5.30 -15.64 7.16
CA PHE A 239 -4.69 -15.08 5.96
C PHE A 239 -5.43 -13.84 5.47
N ASP A 240 -6.74 -13.76 5.68
CA ASP A 240 -7.52 -12.55 5.46
C ASP A 240 -7.03 -11.40 6.34
N ILE A 241 -6.79 -11.66 7.62
CA ILE A 241 -6.19 -10.68 8.53
C ILE A 241 -4.80 -10.25 8.03
N VAL A 242 -3.96 -11.17 7.54
CA VAL A 242 -2.64 -10.82 6.98
C VAL A 242 -2.79 -9.87 5.79
N GLY A 243 -3.67 -10.18 4.84
CA GLY A 243 -3.98 -9.31 3.70
C GLY A 243 -4.50 -7.94 4.14
N GLY A 244 -5.40 -7.94 5.11
CA GLY A 244 -5.97 -6.73 5.72
C GLY A 244 -4.93 -5.87 6.42
N VAL A 245 -4.01 -6.46 7.19
CA VAL A 245 -2.92 -5.76 7.88
C VAL A 245 -1.97 -5.12 6.88
N ILE A 246 -1.58 -5.83 5.80
CA ILE A 246 -0.70 -5.28 4.77
C ILE A 246 -1.28 -3.97 4.21
N VAL A 247 -2.57 -3.97 3.86
CA VAL A 247 -3.23 -2.80 3.29
C VAL A 247 -3.53 -1.74 4.34
N ALA A 248 -3.96 -2.12 5.54
CA ALA A 248 -4.22 -1.17 6.62
C ALA A 248 -2.94 -0.45 7.05
N VAL A 249 -1.80 -1.15 7.15
CA VAL A 249 -0.50 -0.53 7.40
C VAL A 249 -0.11 0.35 6.22
N TRP A 250 -0.20 -0.10 4.97
CA TRP A 250 0.15 0.74 3.81
C TRP A 250 -0.70 2.02 3.75
N GLY A 251 -2.01 1.90 3.94
CA GLY A 251 -2.96 3.00 3.91
C GLY A 251 -2.79 3.98 5.07
N THR A 252 -2.34 3.51 6.24
CA THR A 252 -2.16 4.37 7.43
C THR A 252 -0.72 4.88 7.62
N ALA A 253 0.30 4.14 7.18
CA ALA A 253 1.72 4.48 7.32
C ALA A 253 2.11 5.70 6.46
N HIS A 254 1.39 6.00 5.38
CA HIS A 254 1.66 7.16 4.54
C HIS A 254 1.27 8.52 5.18
N LEU A 255 0.79 8.57 6.43
CA LEU A 255 0.34 9.84 7.05
C LEU A 255 0.67 10.02 8.55
N THR A 256 1.67 9.33 9.11
CA THR A 256 2.12 9.63 10.49
C THR A 256 3.19 10.75 10.54
N ASP A 257 3.96 10.93 9.47
CA ASP A 257 5.05 11.92 9.43
C ASP A 257 4.58 13.36 9.18
N VAL A 258 3.46 13.56 8.47
CA VAL A 258 2.92 14.89 8.18
C VAL A 258 2.25 15.52 9.40
N ALA A 259 1.54 14.72 10.20
CA ALA A 259 0.93 15.19 11.45
C ALA A 259 2.00 15.52 12.51
N GLY A 260 3.08 14.72 12.57
CA GLY A 260 4.26 15.04 13.39
C GLY A 260 4.96 16.33 12.94
N ALA A 261 5.14 16.53 11.62
CA ALA A 261 5.76 17.73 11.07
C ALA A 261 4.92 19.01 11.23
N VAL A 262 3.58 18.91 11.21
CA VAL A 262 2.68 20.04 11.47
C VAL A 262 2.65 20.41 12.95
N THR A 263 2.64 19.41 13.85
CA THR A 263 2.69 19.65 15.30
C THR A 263 4.03 20.27 15.70
N ALA A 264 5.15 19.77 15.17
CA ALA A 264 6.47 20.35 15.39
C ALA A 264 6.61 21.80 14.84
N ARG A 265 5.90 22.16 13.76
CA ARG A 265 5.87 23.55 13.25
C ARG A 265 4.99 24.49 14.06
N LEU A 266 3.91 23.99 14.66
CA LEU A 266 3.03 24.77 15.53
C LEU A 266 3.62 24.96 16.93
N ASP A 267 4.38 23.97 17.43
CA ASP A 267 5.10 24.09 18.71
C ASP A 267 6.36 24.96 18.59
N GLY A 268 6.97 25.05 17.41
CA GLY A 268 8.13 25.90 17.13
C GLY A 268 7.84 27.38 16.85
N THR A 269 6.57 27.82 16.95
CA THR A 269 6.16 29.25 16.83
C THR A 269 5.78 29.87 18.18
N GLY A 270 6.10 29.18 19.29
CA GLY A 270 5.73 29.54 20.65
C GLY A 270 6.83 30.12 21.56
N ASP A 271 8.00 30.51 21.03
CA ASP A 271 9.05 31.27 21.77
C ASP A 271 9.52 32.51 20.97
#